data_AF-A0A0N9MH48-F1
#
_entry.id   AF-A0A0N9MH48-F1
#
_cell.length_a   1.000
_cell.length_b   1.000
_cell.length_c   1.000
_cell.angle_alpha   90.00
_cell.angle_beta   90.00
_cell.angle_gamma   90.00
#
_symmetry.space_group_name_H-M   'P 1'
#
loop_
_entity.id
_entity.type
_entity.pdbx_description
1 polymer ?
#
loop_
_entity_poly.entity_id
_entity_poly.type
_entity_poly.pdbx_seq_one_letter_code
_entity_poly.pdbx_strand_id
1 'polypeptide(L)'
;MNAVPADGPFVWIALLVVSASVLGVVTALPSAPPPDAVRVATAVDEVAATDHAASAIVPLEATKIRVETTEIGLRDAGGTAHASFNFGPVTPAPRDSALSEVAAGATPARAFDSPLAFAAALERARSGDHDWEPAGEELRIRRVQYGEVEGVLVTQ
;
A
#
# COMPACT_ATOMS: atom_id res chain seq x y z
N MET A 1 79.48 34.61 33.29
CA MET A 1 79.45 33.81 32.04
C MET A 1 78.50 32.64 32.32
N ASN A 2 77.18 32.85 32.37
CA ASN A 2 76.22 33.03 31.28
C ASN A 2 76.33 31.94 30.20
N ALA A 3 75.52 30.89 30.30
CA ALA A 3 74.31 30.78 29.48
C ALA A 3 73.40 29.64 30.00
N VAL A 4 72.20 30.02 30.42
CA VAL A 4 71.02 29.15 30.44
C VAL A 4 70.48 29.19 29.02
N PRO A 5 70.27 28.06 28.32
CA PRO A 5 69.46 28.07 27.11
C PRO A 5 68.00 28.02 27.55
N ALA A 6 67.35 29.19 27.53
CA ALA A 6 65.91 29.25 27.38
C ALA A 6 65.62 29.06 25.89
N ASP A 7 65.32 27.83 25.48
CA ASP A 7 64.66 27.54 24.21
C ASP A 7 63.61 26.47 24.47
N GLY A 8 62.40 26.93 24.79
CA GLY A 8 61.20 26.12 24.66
C GLY A 8 60.70 26.23 23.22
N PRO A 9 60.09 25.14 22.73
CA PRO A 9 58.76 25.32 22.18
C PRO A 9 57.79 24.42 22.93
N PHE A 10 56.80 25.07 23.53
CA PHE A 10 55.54 24.55 24.03
C PHE A 10 55.19 23.13 23.53
N VAL A 11 55.43 22.11 24.35
CA VAL A 11 54.83 20.78 24.17
C VAL A 11 53.37 20.85 24.64
N TRP A 12 52.56 21.52 23.82
CA TRP A 12 51.15 21.21 23.55
C TRP A 12 51.04 19.68 23.34
N ILE A 13 50.10 18.86 23.83
CA ILE A 13 48.73 18.99 24.36
C ILE A 13 48.41 17.74 25.18
N ALA A 14 47.56 17.91 26.19
CA ALA A 14 46.86 16.90 26.97
C ALA A 14 46.51 15.60 26.21
N LEU A 15 46.98 14.47 26.73
CA LEU A 15 46.45 13.13 26.42
C LEU A 15 45.11 12.96 27.16
N LEU A 16 44.07 13.66 26.71
CA LEU A 16 42.71 13.41 27.18
C LEU A 16 42.20 12.13 26.54
N VAL A 17 41.89 11.16 27.40
CA VAL A 17 41.16 9.94 27.11
C VAL A 17 39.82 10.32 26.48
N VAL A 18 39.72 10.26 25.15
CA VAL A 18 38.42 10.29 24.47
C VAL A 18 37.87 8.88 24.54
N SER A 19 37.16 8.58 25.62
CA SER A 19 36.32 7.40 25.71
C SER A 19 35.20 7.57 24.66
N ALA A 20 35.35 6.91 23.51
CA ALA A 20 34.34 6.87 22.49
C ALA A 20 33.12 6.13 23.04
N SER A 21 32.09 6.87 23.42
CA SER A 21 30.78 6.31 23.73
C SER A 21 30.14 5.90 22.42
N VAL A 22 30.19 4.62 22.07
CA VAL A 22 29.38 4.07 20.99
C VAL A 22 27.94 4.05 21.50
N LEU A 23 27.17 5.08 21.18
CA LEU A 23 25.73 5.06 21.30
C LEU A 23 25.20 4.04 20.29
N GLY A 24 24.89 2.83 20.77
CA GLY A 24 24.22 1.81 19.98
C GLY A 24 22.84 2.32 19.57
N VAL A 25 22.66 2.61 18.29
CA VAL A 25 21.33 2.82 17.71
C VAL A 25 20.65 1.44 17.74
N VAL A 26 19.80 1.22 18.74
CA VAL A 26 18.89 0.07 18.73
C VAL A 26 17.83 0.37 17.68
N THR A 27 18.06 -0.01 16.43
CA THR A 27 16.98 -0.09 15.44
C THR A 27 16.05 -1.19 15.94
N ALA A 28 14.92 -0.81 16.52
CA ALA A 28 13.89 -1.77 16.90
C ALA A 28 13.51 -2.56 15.65
N LEU A 29 13.90 -3.84 15.61
CA LEU A 29 13.48 -4.73 14.54
C LEU A 29 11.95 -4.82 14.60
N PRO A 30 11.26 -4.73 13.44
CA PRO A 30 9.82 -4.85 13.39
C PRO A 30 9.38 -6.13 14.13
N SER A 31 8.55 -5.95 15.16
CA SER A 31 8.22 -7.02 16.11
C SER A 31 7.05 -7.89 15.61
N ALA A 32 6.50 -7.57 14.45
CA ALA A 32 5.38 -8.26 13.81
C ALA A 32 5.80 -8.74 12.40
N PRO A 33 5.26 -9.87 11.92
CA PRO A 33 5.47 -10.29 10.53
C PRO A 33 4.92 -9.25 9.55
N PRO A 34 5.44 -9.18 8.31
CA PRO A 34 4.87 -8.31 7.28
C PRO A 34 3.44 -8.74 6.92
N PRO A 35 2.63 -7.82 6.35
CA PRO A 35 1.25 -8.10 6.01
C PRO A 35 1.13 -9.07 4.82
N ASP A 36 0.05 -9.84 4.79
CA ASP A 36 -0.18 -10.92 3.81
C ASP A 36 -0.88 -10.41 2.54
N ALA A 37 -0.12 -9.74 1.67
CA ALA A 37 -0.62 -9.23 0.38
C ALA A 37 -1.04 -10.35 -0.59
N VAL A 38 -0.40 -11.53 -0.49
CA VAL A 38 -0.66 -12.67 -1.39
C VAL A 38 -2.06 -13.24 -1.17
N ARG A 39 -2.49 -13.36 0.09
CA ARG A 39 -3.87 -13.78 0.40
C ARG A 39 -4.89 -12.85 -0.23
N VAL A 40 -4.68 -11.54 -0.12
CA VAL A 40 -5.61 -10.55 -0.67
C VAL A 40 -5.65 -10.62 -2.20
N ALA A 41 -4.48 -10.70 -2.86
CA ALA A 41 -4.41 -10.86 -4.31
C ALA A 41 -5.07 -12.15 -4.80
N THR A 42 -4.91 -13.26 -4.07
CA THR A 42 -5.54 -14.55 -4.39
C THR A 42 -7.06 -14.45 -4.35
N ALA A 43 -7.64 -13.78 -3.34
CA ALA A 43 -9.09 -13.59 -3.28
C ALA A 43 -9.62 -12.69 -4.41
N VAL A 44 -8.83 -11.69 -4.84
CA VAL A 44 -9.16 -10.87 -6.01
C VAL A 44 -9.15 -11.74 -7.27
N ASP A 45 -8.12 -12.54 -7.46
CA ASP A 45 -7.98 -13.45 -8.60
C ASP A 45 -9.10 -14.50 -8.64
N GLU A 46 -9.51 -15.05 -7.49
CA GLU A 46 -10.64 -15.99 -7.41
C GLU A 46 -11.94 -15.35 -7.89
N VAL A 47 -12.24 -14.11 -7.48
CA VAL A 47 -13.42 -13.38 -7.96
C VAL A 47 -13.29 -13.03 -9.45
N ALA A 48 -12.11 -12.55 -9.86
CA ALA A 48 -11.84 -12.10 -11.22
C ALA A 48 -11.85 -13.24 -12.26
N ALA A 49 -11.45 -14.45 -11.87
CA ALA A 49 -11.42 -15.63 -12.73
C ALA A 49 -12.80 -16.25 -13.00
N THR A 50 -13.84 -15.86 -12.25
CA THR A 50 -15.19 -16.38 -12.48
C THR A 50 -15.80 -15.79 -13.74
N ASP A 51 -16.57 -16.58 -14.48
CA ASP A 51 -17.33 -16.09 -15.65
C ASP A 51 -18.61 -15.35 -15.29
N HIS A 52 -19.02 -15.35 -14.02
CA HIS A 52 -20.31 -14.78 -13.57
C HIS A 52 -20.12 -13.69 -12.51
N ALA A 53 -21.21 -13.02 -12.11
CA ALA A 53 -21.17 -12.07 -11.01
C ALA A 53 -20.74 -12.77 -9.72
N ALA A 54 -19.68 -12.27 -9.10
CA ALA A 54 -19.09 -12.82 -7.88
C ALA A 54 -18.64 -11.69 -6.96
N SER A 55 -18.59 -11.97 -5.66
CA SER A 55 -18.11 -11.02 -4.65
C SER A 55 -17.44 -11.73 -3.49
N ALA A 56 -16.45 -11.07 -2.91
CA ALA A 56 -15.77 -11.51 -1.71
C ALA A 56 -15.51 -10.34 -0.77
N ILE A 57 -15.38 -10.63 0.52
CA ILE A 57 -14.94 -9.68 1.54
C ILE A 57 -13.76 -10.35 2.26
N VAL A 58 -12.64 -9.64 2.34
CA VAL A 58 -11.40 -10.14 2.92
C VAL A 58 -10.94 -9.18 4.01
N PRO A 59 -10.69 -9.66 5.25
CA PRO A 59 -10.11 -8.80 6.29
C PRO A 59 -8.76 -8.22 5.86
N LEU A 60 -8.53 -6.95 6.18
CA LEU A 60 -7.25 -6.27 5.94
C LEU A 60 -6.46 -6.18 7.24
N GLU A 61 -5.34 -6.90 7.28
CA GLU A 61 -4.38 -6.85 8.38
C GLU A 61 -3.21 -5.93 8.00
N ALA A 62 -3.49 -4.65 7.81
CA ALA A 62 -2.51 -3.63 7.45
C ALA A 62 -2.93 -2.25 7.97
N THR A 63 -1.99 -1.30 8.08
CA THR A 63 -2.33 0.10 8.41
C THR A 63 -2.43 0.97 7.18
N LYS A 64 -1.78 0.58 6.08
CA LYS A 64 -1.89 1.22 4.78
C LYS A 64 -2.04 0.21 3.67
N ILE A 65 -2.75 0.62 2.64
CA ILE A 65 -3.01 -0.14 1.42
C ILE A 65 -2.75 0.74 0.21
N ARG A 66 -2.26 0.14 -0.85
CA ARG A 66 -2.21 0.72 -2.19
C ARG A 66 -2.77 -0.30 -3.15
N VAL A 67 -3.81 0.05 -3.88
CA VAL A 67 -4.40 -0.83 -4.89
C VAL A 67 -4.14 -0.23 -6.26
N GLU A 68 -3.34 -0.91 -7.07
CA GLU A 68 -3.14 -0.58 -8.48
C GLU A 68 -4.01 -1.48 -9.37
N THR A 69 -3.92 -1.32 -10.68
CA THR A 69 -4.69 -2.14 -11.63
C THR A 69 -4.18 -3.56 -11.78
N THR A 70 -2.92 -3.80 -11.43
CA THR A 70 -2.20 -5.08 -11.60
C THR A 70 -1.55 -5.60 -10.33
N GLU A 71 -1.52 -4.82 -9.25
CA GLU A 71 -0.95 -5.25 -7.98
C GLU A 71 -1.63 -4.60 -6.78
N ILE A 72 -1.40 -5.20 -5.61
CA ILE A 72 -1.75 -4.64 -4.32
C ILE A 72 -0.51 -4.56 -3.44
N GLY A 73 -0.35 -3.42 -2.77
CA GLY A 73 0.61 -3.20 -1.70
C GLY A 73 -0.09 -3.10 -0.35
N LEU A 74 0.47 -3.76 0.66
CA LEU A 74 0.08 -3.63 2.07
C LEU A 74 1.28 -3.17 2.89
N ARG A 75 1.04 -2.29 3.87
CA ARG A 75 2.08 -1.78 4.76
C ARG A 75 1.57 -1.69 6.20
N ASP A 76 2.44 -2.04 7.13
CA ASP A 76 2.21 -1.90 8.57
C ASP A 76 3.54 -1.65 9.32
N ALA A 77 3.54 -1.84 10.65
CA ALA A 77 4.76 -1.74 11.46
C ALA A 77 5.74 -2.91 11.22
N GLY A 78 5.27 -4.05 10.70
CA GLY A 78 6.03 -5.23 10.32
C GLY A 78 6.80 -5.07 9.00
N GLY A 79 6.29 -4.25 8.08
CA GLY A 79 6.98 -3.91 6.84
C GLY A 79 6.05 -3.51 5.71
N THR A 80 6.48 -3.77 4.47
CA THR A 80 5.66 -3.57 3.26
C THR A 80 5.72 -4.85 2.42
N ALA A 81 4.57 -5.34 1.99
CA ALA A 81 4.42 -6.49 1.11
C ALA A 81 3.66 -6.08 -0.15
N HIS A 82 3.96 -6.72 -1.27
CA HIS A 82 3.25 -6.52 -2.54
C HIS A 82 2.89 -7.87 -3.14
N ALA A 83 1.79 -7.91 -3.89
CA ALA A 83 1.39 -9.07 -4.67
C ALA A 83 0.73 -8.62 -5.98
N SER A 84 1.10 -9.26 -7.09
CA SER A 84 0.47 -9.01 -8.39
C SER A 84 -0.84 -9.79 -8.52
N PHE A 85 -1.78 -9.25 -9.28
CA PHE A 85 -2.98 -9.96 -9.71
C PHE A 85 -2.67 -10.75 -10.98
N ASN A 86 -3.20 -11.97 -11.06
CA ASN A 86 -3.12 -12.80 -12.27
C ASN A 86 -4.27 -12.49 -13.24
N PHE A 87 -5.39 -11.98 -12.73
CA PHE A 87 -6.56 -11.61 -13.52
C PHE A 87 -6.84 -10.11 -13.40
N GLY A 88 -7.23 -9.47 -14.50
CA GLY A 88 -7.42 -8.03 -14.51
C GLY A 88 -7.82 -7.45 -15.87
N PRO A 89 -7.86 -6.11 -15.97
CA PRO A 89 -7.40 -5.16 -14.95
C PRO A 89 -8.37 -5.02 -13.78
N VAL A 90 -7.83 -4.95 -12.57
CA VAL A 90 -8.58 -4.58 -11.37
C VAL A 90 -8.87 -3.08 -11.41
N THR A 91 -10.05 -2.68 -10.94
CA THR A 91 -10.46 -1.28 -10.88
C THR A 91 -10.61 -0.83 -9.43
N PRO A 92 -9.66 -0.03 -8.91
CA PRO A 92 -9.81 0.60 -7.60
C PRO A 92 -11.07 1.46 -7.57
N ALA A 93 -11.88 1.31 -6.53
CA ALA A 93 -13.08 2.09 -6.32
C ALA A 93 -12.87 2.99 -5.09
N PRO A 94 -12.50 4.28 -5.29
CA PRO A 94 -12.28 5.21 -4.19
C PRO A 94 -13.47 5.27 -3.25
N ARG A 95 -13.21 5.44 -1.95
CA ARG A 95 -14.27 5.61 -0.94
C ARG A 95 -15.22 6.74 -1.35
N ASP A 96 -16.49 6.60 -0.99
CA ASP A 96 -17.56 7.58 -1.27
C ASP A 96 -17.77 7.88 -2.76
N SER A 97 -17.35 6.98 -3.65
CA SER A 97 -17.62 7.06 -5.09
C SER A 97 -18.77 6.15 -5.50
N ALA A 98 -19.41 6.45 -6.63
CA ALA A 98 -20.40 5.56 -7.24
C ALA A 98 -19.86 4.14 -7.50
N LEU A 99 -18.56 4.01 -7.81
CA LEU A 99 -17.92 2.69 -7.95
C LEU A 99 -17.83 1.96 -6.61
N SER A 100 -17.58 2.66 -5.49
CA SER A 100 -17.55 2.03 -4.16
C SER A 100 -18.93 1.56 -3.72
N GLU A 101 -20.00 2.27 -4.07
CA GLU A 101 -21.37 1.82 -3.84
C GLU A 101 -21.68 0.53 -4.61
N VAL A 102 -21.24 0.46 -5.88
CA VAL A 102 -21.37 -0.76 -6.68
C VAL A 102 -20.52 -1.88 -6.10
N ALA A 103 -19.29 -1.64 -5.67
CA ALA A 103 -18.48 -2.64 -4.98
C ALA A 103 -19.15 -3.13 -3.68
N ALA A 104 -19.86 -2.26 -2.98
CA ALA A 104 -20.59 -2.57 -1.75
C ALA A 104 -21.94 -3.27 -1.96
N GLY A 105 -22.43 -3.41 -3.20
CA GLY A 105 -23.65 -4.17 -3.48
C GLY A 105 -24.67 -3.47 -4.38
N ALA A 106 -24.56 -2.16 -4.59
CA ALA A 106 -25.48 -1.43 -5.47
C ALA A 106 -25.43 -1.98 -6.91
N THR A 107 -26.56 -1.93 -7.63
CA THR A 107 -26.57 -2.27 -9.05
C THR A 107 -25.97 -1.11 -9.86
N PRO A 108 -25.18 -1.37 -10.92
CA PRO A 108 -24.62 -0.31 -11.76
C PRO A 108 -25.68 0.63 -12.33
N ALA A 109 -26.84 0.11 -12.73
CA ALA A 109 -27.94 0.90 -13.27
C ALA A 109 -28.57 1.87 -12.25
N ARG A 110 -28.30 1.70 -10.95
CA ARG A 110 -28.70 2.65 -9.91
C ARG A 110 -27.66 3.75 -9.71
N ALA A 111 -26.39 3.41 -9.86
CA ALA A 111 -25.26 4.31 -9.61
C ALA A 111 -24.82 5.10 -10.84
N PHE A 112 -25.17 4.63 -12.04
CA PHE A 112 -24.77 5.23 -13.31
C PHE A 112 -25.95 5.31 -14.28
N ASP A 113 -26.05 6.42 -15.00
CA ASP A 113 -27.14 6.67 -15.95
C ASP A 113 -27.09 5.76 -17.18
N SER A 114 -25.91 5.22 -17.52
CA SER A 114 -25.74 4.35 -18.68
C SER A 114 -24.50 3.44 -18.55
N PRO A 115 -24.44 2.33 -19.33
CA PRO A 115 -23.24 1.50 -19.44
C PRO A 115 -21.99 2.28 -19.87
N LEU A 116 -22.15 3.30 -20.72
CA LEU A 116 -21.04 4.14 -21.19
C LEU A 116 -20.49 5.03 -20.06
N ALA A 117 -21.36 5.58 -19.22
CA ALA A 117 -20.94 6.33 -18.04
C ALA A 117 -20.17 5.44 -17.04
N PHE A 118 -20.64 4.19 -16.86
CA PHE A 118 -19.93 3.20 -16.06
C PHE A 118 -18.55 2.85 -16.63
N ALA A 119 -18.45 2.57 -17.94
CA ALA A 119 -17.17 2.31 -18.60
C ALA A 119 -16.18 3.48 -18.44
N ALA A 120 -16.65 4.71 -18.61
CA ALA A 120 -15.83 5.91 -18.43
C ALA A 120 -15.38 6.09 -16.97
N ALA A 121 -16.20 5.70 -15.99
CA ALA A 121 -15.83 5.71 -14.58
C ALA A 121 -14.75 4.66 -14.28
N LEU A 122 -14.91 3.44 -14.79
CA LEU A 122 -13.90 2.38 -14.67
C LEU A 122 -12.56 2.84 -15.24
N GLU A 123 -12.56 3.41 -16.45
CA GLU A 123 -11.34 3.84 -17.11
C GLU A 123 -10.61 4.94 -16.33
N ARG A 124 -11.35 5.95 -15.86
CA ARG A 124 -10.78 7.03 -15.05
C ARG A 124 -10.20 6.54 -13.74
N ALA A 125 -10.83 5.56 -13.11
CA ALA A 125 -10.33 4.96 -11.88
C ALA A 125 -9.05 4.14 -12.12
N ARG A 126 -8.95 3.46 -13.26
CA ARG A 126 -7.74 2.72 -13.67
C ARG A 126 -6.60 3.63 -14.10
N SER A 127 -6.89 4.79 -14.68
CA SER A 127 -5.87 5.74 -15.16
C SER A 127 -5.43 6.75 -14.09
N GLY A 128 -6.09 6.77 -12.94
CA GLY A 128 -5.74 7.67 -11.83
C GLY A 128 -4.45 7.24 -11.13
N ASP A 129 -3.89 8.16 -10.34
CA ASP A 129 -2.77 7.83 -9.45
C ASP A 129 -3.28 6.95 -8.29
N HIS A 130 -2.54 5.88 -7.99
CA HIS A 130 -2.84 4.95 -6.91
C HIS A 130 -1.83 5.12 -5.79
N ASP A 131 -2.12 6.02 -4.85
CA ASP A 131 -1.26 6.30 -3.71
C ASP A 131 -1.51 5.36 -2.52
N TRP A 132 -0.58 5.38 -1.56
CA TRP A 132 -0.76 4.71 -0.28
C TRP A 132 -1.78 5.44 0.59
N GLU A 133 -2.86 4.75 0.93
CA GLU A 133 -3.94 5.27 1.77
C GLU A 133 -4.03 4.51 3.10
N PRO A 134 -4.65 5.07 4.15
CA PRO A 134 -5.03 4.29 5.33
C PRO A 134 -5.88 3.09 4.93
N ALA A 135 -5.51 1.91 5.44
CA ALA A 135 -6.27 0.69 5.22
C ALA A 135 -7.55 0.69 6.08
N GLY A 136 -8.66 0.25 5.49
CA GLY A 136 -9.88 -0.11 6.21
C GLY A 136 -9.75 -1.45 6.93
N GLU A 137 -10.85 -1.90 7.52
CA GLU A 137 -10.90 -3.20 8.22
C GLU A 137 -11.03 -4.38 7.24
N GLU A 138 -11.62 -4.16 6.07
CA GLU A 138 -11.91 -5.18 5.07
C GLU A 138 -11.76 -4.63 3.65
N LEU A 139 -11.38 -5.50 2.71
CA LEU A 139 -11.42 -5.24 1.28
C LEU A 139 -12.64 -5.96 0.69
N ARG A 140 -13.51 -5.20 0.05
CA ARG A 140 -14.66 -5.71 -0.69
C ARG A 140 -14.30 -5.81 -2.16
N ILE A 141 -14.53 -6.98 -2.74
CA ILE A 141 -14.18 -7.33 -4.11
C ILE A 141 -15.47 -7.70 -4.82
N ARG A 142 -15.70 -7.16 -6.02
CA ARG A 142 -16.90 -7.49 -6.79
C ARG A 142 -16.63 -7.50 -8.28
N ARG A 143 -16.94 -8.62 -8.93
CA ARG A 143 -17.08 -8.68 -10.39
C ARG A 143 -18.49 -8.27 -10.76
N VAL A 144 -18.60 -7.29 -11.65
CA VAL A 144 -19.87 -6.68 -12.02
C VAL A 144 -19.95 -6.47 -13.53
N GLN A 145 -21.16 -6.55 -14.06
CA GLN A 145 -21.47 -6.30 -15.46
C GLN A 145 -22.64 -5.30 -15.57
N TYR A 146 -22.54 -4.39 -16.54
CA TYR A 146 -23.62 -3.50 -16.92
C TYR A 146 -23.68 -3.33 -18.44
N GLY A 147 -24.71 -3.91 -19.06
CA GLY A 147 -24.71 -4.08 -20.51
C GLY A 147 -23.53 -4.95 -20.93
N GLU A 148 -22.77 -4.51 -21.92
CA GLU A 148 -21.55 -5.20 -22.39
C GLU A 148 -20.30 -4.85 -21.57
N VAL A 149 -20.41 -3.97 -20.57
CA VAL A 149 -19.27 -3.48 -19.80
C VAL A 149 -19.11 -4.31 -18.53
N GLU A 150 -17.96 -4.93 -18.36
CA GLU A 150 -17.60 -5.66 -17.15
C GLU A 150 -16.44 -4.99 -16.40
N GLY A 151 -16.32 -5.29 -15.12
CA GLY A 151 -15.18 -4.86 -14.31
C GLY A 151 -15.10 -5.60 -12.99
N VAL A 152 -13.87 -5.71 -12.47
CA VAL A 152 -13.59 -6.17 -11.10
C VAL A 152 -13.31 -4.92 -10.27
N LEU A 153 -14.20 -4.64 -9.33
CA LEU A 153 -14.12 -3.50 -8.42
C LEU A 153 -13.55 -3.93 -7.08
N VAL A 154 -12.72 -3.08 -6.50
CA VAL A 154 -12.20 -3.27 -5.14
C VAL A 154 -12.31 -1.98 -4.34
N THR A 155 -12.85 -2.07 -3.13
CA THR A 155 -12.99 -0.94 -2.20
C THR A 155 -12.77 -1.39 -0.76
N GLN A 156 -12.54 -0.46 0.15
CA GLN A 156 -12.18 -0.68 1.56
C GLN A 156 -13.05 0.14 2.51
#